data_AF-A0A166KIM9-F1
#
_entry.id   AF-A0A166KIM9-F1
#
_cell.length_a   1.000
_cell.length_b   1.000
_cell.length_c   1.000
_cell.angle_alpha   90.00
_cell.angle_beta   90.00
_cell.angle_gamma   90.00
#
_symmetry.space_group_name_H-M   'P 1'
#
loop_
_entity.id
_entity.type
_entity.pdbx_description
1 polymer ?
#
loop_
_entity_poly.entity_id
_entity_poly.type
_entity_poly.pdbx_seq_one_letter_code
_entity_poly.pdbx_strand_id
1 'polypeptide(L)'
;MAFENLTERLQNVFKNLRGKKKITETDVTEITKEIRVALLEADVALPVVKKFIKAIRERAVGVEVSEALNPAQQVIKIVDEELTAILGGGEAELLKSPKIPTIIMMVGLQGAGKTTFAGKLAKKLKEEQNARPLMIAADVYRPAAIDQLKTLGEQLDIPVYDEGTSEKPVNIVRNGLLKAQEERKDYVLIDTAGRLEIDDTLMNELQEIKALAQPTEILLVVDAMTGQVAAQVAKTFDEKLDITGVIITKLDGDTRGGAALSIREITGKPIKFTGTGEKLTDLEVFYPDRMSSRILGMGDMLTLIEKAQANYDEEQSAKLAEKMADNRFDYEDFVEQLDQVTNMGPMEDIMKMIPGMSQMPGLDKVKVDPKDVARKRAMVLSMTPAERHLEAELSPARRRRIAAGSGNSFIEVNKFIKQFNQSKEMMQGIMNGDMNAMMQKMMGGAGGQMPNMPTGSGMPDMSALGDLQGMMGNGSANGMPDMSSMFGGGLKGKATEFAMKQAMKRAQKKMKKGKKKR
;
A
#
# COMPACT_ATOMS: atom_id res chain seq x y z
N MET A 1 8.67 -2.12 -17.27
CA MET A 1 7.29 -1.81 -16.79
C MET A 1 7.06 -0.31 -16.87
N ALA A 2 5.80 0.10 -16.99
CA ALA A 2 5.42 1.52 -16.94
C ALA A 2 5.97 2.19 -15.66
N PHE A 3 6.39 3.45 -15.75
CA PHE A 3 6.89 4.27 -14.63
C PHE A 3 8.24 3.87 -13.97
N GLU A 4 8.95 2.82 -14.43
CA GLU A 4 10.18 2.32 -13.77
C GLU A 4 11.25 3.40 -13.52
N ASN A 5 11.48 4.30 -14.47
CA ASN A 5 12.48 5.36 -14.34
C ASN A 5 12.09 6.38 -13.24
N LEU A 6 10.81 6.73 -13.17
CA LEU A 6 10.30 7.64 -12.15
C LEU A 6 10.37 6.97 -10.78
N THR A 7 9.98 5.71 -10.71
CA THR A 7 10.08 4.87 -9.51
C THR A 7 11.51 4.78 -8.99
N GLU A 8 12.48 4.43 -9.84
CA GLU A 8 13.87 4.27 -9.43
C GLU A 8 14.46 5.59 -8.89
N ARG A 9 14.18 6.71 -9.57
CA ARG A 9 14.63 8.02 -9.11
C ARG A 9 14.04 8.40 -7.77
N LEU A 10 12.72 8.27 -7.61
CA LEU A 10 12.05 8.54 -6.34
C LEU A 10 12.59 7.64 -5.23
N GLN A 11 12.79 6.35 -5.48
CA GLN A 11 13.42 5.44 -4.52
C GLN A 11 14.82 5.88 -4.12
N ASN A 12 15.63 6.39 -5.05
CA ASN A 12 16.96 6.90 -4.75
C ASN A 12 16.91 8.17 -3.88
N VAL A 13 15.97 9.09 -4.14
CA VAL A 13 15.71 10.25 -3.25
C VAL A 13 15.40 9.77 -1.82
N PHE A 14 14.57 8.74 -1.68
CA PHE A 14 14.13 8.22 -0.39
C PHE A 14 15.18 7.39 0.36
N LYS A 15 16.12 6.74 -0.35
CA LYS A 15 17.25 6.04 0.30
C LYS A 15 18.12 7.01 1.12
N ASN A 16 18.36 8.20 0.60
CA ASN A 16 19.17 9.24 1.26
C ASN A 16 18.51 9.77 2.54
N LEU A 17 17.19 9.63 2.66
CA LEU A 17 16.39 10.06 3.80
C LEU A 17 16.37 9.07 4.97
N ARG A 18 16.48 7.76 4.71
CA ARG A 18 16.34 6.71 5.76
C ARG A 18 17.36 6.82 6.90
N GLY A 19 18.50 7.49 6.69
CA GLY A 19 19.54 7.66 7.69
C GLY A 19 19.36 8.85 8.66
N LYS A 20 18.40 9.75 8.40
CA LYS A 20 18.26 11.01 9.16
C LYS A 20 17.24 10.85 10.30
N LYS A 21 17.65 11.20 11.53
CA LYS A 21 16.78 11.16 12.74
C LYS A 21 15.77 12.31 12.82
N LYS A 22 16.03 13.42 12.14
CA LYS A 22 15.15 14.58 12.04
C LYS A 22 15.32 15.20 10.67
N ILE A 23 14.22 15.60 10.04
CA ILE A 23 14.23 16.31 8.77
C ILE A 23 14.21 17.81 9.06
N THR A 24 15.16 18.53 8.47
CA THR A 24 15.22 19.98 8.49
C THR A 24 14.54 20.58 7.26
N GLU A 25 14.21 21.87 7.30
CA GLU A 25 13.64 22.58 6.14
C GLU A 25 14.57 22.56 4.92
N THR A 26 15.89 22.56 5.16
CA THR A 26 16.91 22.38 4.12
C THR A 26 16.79 21.01 3.45
N ASP A 27 16.59 19.94 4.22
CA ASP A 27 16.42 18.59 3.69
C ASP A 27 15.17 18.51 2.81
N VAL A 28 14.03 19.03 3.26
CA VAL A 28 12.78 19.11 2.48
C VAL A 28 13.01 19.85 1.15
N THR A 29 13.81 20.92 1.19
CA THR A 29 14.13 21.71 0.00
C THR A 29 14.98 20.93 -1.00
N GLU A 30 15.95 20.14 -0.55
CA GLU A 30 16.78 19.28 -1.40
C GLU A 30 15.95 18.16 -2.03
N ILE A 31 15.17 17.45 -1.21
CA ILE A 31 14.28 16.36 -1.66
C ILE A 31 13.31 16.85 -2.72
N THR A 32 12.66 18.00 -2.48
CA THR A 32 11.70 18.57 -3.42
C THR A 32 12.35 19.03 -4.73
N LYS A 33 13.65 19.37 -4.73
CA LYS A 33 14.39 19.63 -5.98
C LYS A 33 14.61 18.35 -6.76
N GLU A 34 15.01 17.26 -6.10
CA GLU A 34 15.22 15.96 -6.76
C GLU A 34 13.90 15.40 -7.32
N ILE A 35 12.82 15.44 -6.53
CA ILE A 35 11.48 15.06 -6.98
C ILE A 35 11.05 15.90 -8.20
N ARG A 36 11.31 17.21 -8.17
CA ARG A 36 11.01 18.11 -9.30
C ARG A 36 11.74 17.67 -10.58
N VAL A 37 13.03 17.33 -10.48
CA VAL A 37 13.81 16.87 -11.64
C VAL A 37 13.24 15.56 -12.18
N ALA A 38 12.97 14.60 -11.30
CA ALA A 38 12.40 13.31 -11.69
C ALA A 38 11.05 13.44 -12.41
N LEU A 39 10.16 14.32 -11.93
CA LEU A 39 8.87 14.57 -12.57
C LEU A 39 9.00 15.24 -13.94
N LEU A 40 9.94 16.17 -14.10
CA LEU A 40 10.17 16.83 -15.40
C LEU A 40 10.76 15.87 -16.43
N GLU A 41 11.66 14.97 -16.03
CA GLU A 41 12.20 13.92 -16.91
C GLU A 41 11.15 12.85 -17.26
N ALA A 42 10.21 12.62 -16.36
CA ALA A 42 8.99 11.84 -16.60
C ALA A 42 7.97 12.57 -17.48
N ASP A 43 8.34 13.72 -18.06
CA ASP A 43 7.52 14.53 -18.97
C ASP A 43 6.20 15.01 -18.34
N VAL A 44 6.21 15.27 -17.03
CA VAL A 44 5.10 15.95 -16.33
C VAL A 44 5.13 17.44 -16.66
N ALA A 45 3.98 18.01 -16.98
CA ALA A 45 3.84 19.42 -17.32
C ALA A 45 4.32 20.33 -16.16
N LEU A 46 5.15 21.32 -16.49
CA LEU A 46 5.77 22.22 -15.51
C LEU A 46 4.78 22.89 -14.53
N PRO A 47 3.57 23.34 -14.94
CA PRO A 47 2.58 23.88 -13.99
C PRO A 47 2.19 22.87 -12.90
N VAL A 48 2.03 21.60 -13.29
CA VAL A 48 1.65 20.50 -12.38
C VAL A 48 2.78 20.21 -11.40
N VAL A 49 4.02 20.13 -11.89
CA VAL A 49 5.20 19.95 -11.03
C VAL A 49 5.33 21.09 -10.02
N LYS A 50 5.13 22.34 -10.44
CA LYS A 50 5.20 23.51 -9.54
C LYS A 50 4.15 23.43 -8.43
N LYS A 51 2.90 23.07 -8.78
CA LYS A 51 1.81 22.94 -7.80
C LYS A 51 2.09 21.79 -6.82
N PHE A 52 2.49 20.64 -7.32
CA PHE A 52 2.82 19.46 -6.52
C PHE A 52 3.93 19.73 -5.50
N ILE A 53 5.04 20.33 -5.96
CA ILE A 53 6.17 20.67 -5.07
C ILE A 53 5.78 21.70 -4.02
N LYS A 54 4.92 22.67 -4.38
CA LYS A 54 4.41 23.65 -3.42
C LYS A 54 3.59 22.97 -2.32
N ALA A 55 2.67 22.08 -2.68
CA ALA A 55 1.84 21.34 -1.73
C ALA A 55 2.68 20.47 -0.78
N ILE A 56 3.67 19.74 -1.30
CA ILE A 56 4.59 18.95 -0.48
C ILE A 56 5.33 19.83 0.53
N ARG A 57 5.85 21.00 0.12
CA ARG A 57 6.59 21.90 1.02
C ARG A 57 5.72 22.44 2.15
N GLU A 58 4.52 22.89 1.82
CA GLU A 58 3.57 23.42 2.81
C GLU A 58 3.21 22.36 3.86
N ARG A 59 2.99 21.11 3.42
CA ARG A 59 2.67 19.99 4.32
C ARG A 59 3.88 19.47 5.08
N ALA A 60 5.05 19.38 4.46
CA ALA A 60 6.25 18.85 5.11
C ALA A 60 6.81 19.78 6.20
N VAL A 61 6.59 21.10 6.10
CA VAL A 61 7.02 22.08 7.12
C VAL A 61 6.01 22.20 8.27
N GLY A 62 4.72 21.95 8.00
CA GLY A 62 3.63 22.18 8.95
C GLY A 62 3.21 20.99 9.82
N VAL A 63 3.69 19.77 9.55
CA VAL A 63 3.26 18.58 10.31
C VAL A 63 4.23 18.33 11.48
N GLU A 64 3.73 18.49 12.71
CA GLU A 64 4.40 17.94 13.90
C GLU A 64 4.66 16.45 13.66
N VAL A 65 5.93 16.05 13.72
CA VAL A 65 6.37 14.67 13.44
C VAL A 65 5.50 13.73 14.25
N SER A 66 4.67 12.92 13.57
CA SER A 66 3.88 11.89 14.23
C SER A 66 4.85 10.93 14.91
N GLU A 67 4.73 10.72 16.22
CA GLU A 67 5.66 9.86 16.98
C GLU A 67 5.68 8.40 16.47
N ALA A 68 4.65 8.00 15.72
CA ALA A 68 4.49 6.67 15.14
C ALA A 68 5.35 6.40 13.89
N LEU A 69 5.73 7.43 13.13
CA LEU A 69 6.45 7.30 11.87
C LEU A 69 7.82 7.96 11.92
N ASN A 70 8.80 7.35 11.26
CA ASN A 70 10.05 8.05 11.05
C ASN A 70 9.85 9.21 10.05
N PRO A 71 10.66 10.28 10.13
CA PRO A 71 10.51 11.44 9.25
C PRO A 71 10.52 11.10 7.74
N ALA A 72 11.31 10.10 7.34
CA ALA A 72 11.39 9.67 5.94
C ALA A 72 10.07 9.05 5.44
N GLN A 73 9.46 8.17 6.24
CA GLN A 73 8.15 7.57 5.97
C GLN A 73 7.05 8.63 5.90
N GLN A 74 7.12 9.66 6.74
CA GLN A 74 6.18 10.75 6.72
C GLN A 74 6.26 11.57 5.43
N VAL A 75 7.47 11.86 4.93
CA VAL A 75 7.64 12.53 3.63
C VAL A 75 7.13 11.64 2.49
N ILE A 76 7.44 10.35 2.49
CA ILE A 76 6.93 9.39 1.49
C ILE A 76 5.40 9.39 1.48
N LYS A 77 4.78 9.34 2.67
CA LYS A 77 3.33 9.37 2.82
C LYS A 77 2.73 10.67 2.27
N ILE A 78 3.32 11.83 2.58
CA ILE A 78 2.86 13.12 2.04
C ILE A 78 2.95 13.11 0.50
N VAL A 79 4.06 12.62 -0.06
CA VAL A 79 4.24 12.53 -1.51
C VAL A 79 3.19 11.61 -2.14
N ASP A 80 2.91 10.45 -1.54
CA ASP A 80 1.89 9.51 -2.01
C ASP A 80 0.48 10.10 -1.97
N GLU A 81 0.11 10.74 -0.86
CA GLU A 81 -1.19 11.39 -0.73
C GLU A 81 -1.36 12.53 -1.74
N GLU A 82 -0.31 13.33 -1.97
CA GLU A 82 -0.33 14.39 -2.98
C GLU A 82 -0.40 13.82 -4.41
N LEU A 83 0.30 12.72 -4.70
CA LEU A 83 0.19 12.04 -6.00
C LEU A 83 -1.22 11.49 -6.21
N THR A 84 -1.79 10.85 -5.20
CA THR A 84 -3.15 10.31 -5.22
C THR A 84 -4.18 11.42 -5.40
N ALA A 85 -4.00 12.55 -4.71
CA ALA A 85 -4.86 13.72 -4.83
C ALA A 85 -4.82 14.30 -6.25
N ILE A 86 -3.62 14.45 -6.84
CA ILE A 86 -3.48 14.90 -8.24
C ILE A 86 -4.12 13.91 -9.19
N LEU A 87 -3.98 12.60 -8.98
CA LEU A 87 -4.55 11.57 -9.85
C LEU A 87 -6.08 11.42 -9.71
N GLY A 88 -6.67 11.90 -8.62
CA GLY A 88 -8.12 12.08 -8.52
C GLY A 88 -8.81 11.57 -7.26
N GLY A 89 -8.10 11.18 -6.20
CA GLY A 89 -8.66 10.91 -4.87
C GLY A 89 -9.62 9.72 -4.73
N GLY A 90 -10.05 9.09 -5.83
CA GLY A 90 -10.91 7.90 -5.85
C GLY A 90 -11.25 7.39 -7.26
N GLU A 91 -11.85 6.20 -7.35
CA GLU A 91 -12.33 5.60 -8.60
C GLU A 91 -13.45 6.44 -9.22
N ALA A 92 -13.44 6.58 -10.56
CA ALA A 92 -14.50 7.24 -11.31
C ALA A 92 -15.23 6.23 -12.21
N GLU A 93 -16.47 5.92 -11.84
CA GLU A 93 -17.33 5.03 -12.60
C GLU A 93 -17.77 5.64 -13.94
N LEU A 94 -18.10 4.77 -14.91
CA LEU A 94 -18.73 5.16 -16.17
C LEU A 94 -20.15 5.71 -15.91
N LEU A 95 -20.47 6.88 -16.46
CA LEU A 95 -21.78 7.51 -16.30
C LEU A 95 -22.82 6.73 -17.09
N LYS A 96 -23.88 6.31 -16.39
CA LYS A 96 -25.01 5.62 -17.01
C LYS A 96 -26.21 6.55 -17.12
N SER A 97 -26.83 6.57 -18.29
CA SER A 97 -28.06 7.34 -18.49
C SER A 97 -29.22 6.68 -17.74
N PRO A 98 -30.12 7.46 -17.11
CA PRO A 98 -31.37 6.93 -16.56
C PRO A 98 -32.33 6.43 -17.67
N LYS A 99 -32.07 6.80 -18.94
CA LYS A 99 -32.87 6.40 -20.10
C LYS A 99 -31.99 5.65 -21.10
N ILE A 100 -32.54 4.60 -21.71
CA ILE A 100 -31.86 3.84 -22.76
C ILE A 100 -32.00 4.58 -24.11
N PRO A 101 -30.94 4.65 -24.94
CA PRO A 101 -29.57 4.17 -24.70
C PRO A 101 -28.71 5.12 -23.87
N THR A 102 -27.69 4.57 -23.19
CA THR A 102 -26.55 5.37 -22.71
C THR A 102 -25.60 5.63 -23.88
N ILE A 103 -25.34 6.90 -24.19
CA ILE A 103 -24.56 7.31 -25.36
C ILE A 103 -23.17 7.75 -24.91
N ILE A 104 -22.15 7.09 -25.46
CA ILE A 104 -20.73 7.35 -25.15
C ILE A 104 -20.04 7.78 -26.44
N MET A 105 -19.48 8.98 -26.44
CA MET A 105 -18.73 9.55 -27.56
C MET A 105 -17.24 9.51 -27.27
N MET A 106 -16.45 8.85 -28.12
CA MET A 106 -15.00 8.78 -27.98
C MET A 106 -14.35 9.84 -28.86
N VAL A 107 -13.52 10.68 -28.27
CA VAL A 107 -12.80 11.76 -28.96
C VAL A 107 -11.31 11.71 -28.65
N GLY A 108 -10.49 12.38 -29.46
CA GLY A 108 -9.04 12.43 -29.25
C GLY A 108 -8.24 12.38 -30.54
N LEU A 109 -6.92 12.51 -30.41
CA LEU A 109 -6.01 12.58 -31.56
C LEU A 109 -5.98 11.27 -32.37
N GLN A 110 -5.47 11.39 -33.59
CA GLN A 110 -5.20 10.25 -34.44
C GLN A 110 -4.19 9.29 -33.77
N GLY A 111 -4.43 7.98 -33.87
CA GLY A 111 -3.51 6.97 -33.32
C GLY A 111 -3.56 6.79 -31.80
N ALA A 112 -4.41 7.54 -31.08
CA ALA A 112 -4.59 7.42 -29.63
C ALA A 112 -5.30 6.12 -29.19
N GLY A 113 -5.87 5.35 -30.13
CA GLY A 113 -6.51 4.06 -29.83
C GLY A 113 -8.03 4.12 -29.59
N LYS A 114 -8.73 5.13 -30.14
CA LYS A 114 -10.20 5.29 -30.02
C LYS A 114 -10.99 4.05 -30.47
N THR A 115 -10.80 3.61 -31.71
CA THR A 115 -11.46 2.43 -32.29
C THR A 115 -11.21 1.16 -31.49
N THR A 116 -9.97 0.93 -31.06
CA THR A 116 -9.62 -0.24 -30.23
C THR A 116 -10.27 -0.14 -28.85
N PHE A 117 -10.27 1.04 -28.24
CA PHE A 117 -10.92 1.28 -26.95
C PHE A 117 -12.44 1.09 -27.04
N ALA A 118 -13.08 1.50 -28.13
CA ALA A 118 -14.49 1.25 -28.42
C ALA A 118 -14.82 -0.24 -28.27
N GLY A 119 -14.07 -1.10 -28.96
CA GLY A 119 -14.25 -2.55 -28.91
C GLY A 119 -14.00 -3.11 -27.50
N LYS A 120 -12.93 -2.67 -26.82
CA LYS A 120 -12.62 -3.09 -25.44
C LYS A 120 -13.73 -2.73 -24.45
N LEU A 121 -14.23 -1.50 -24.52
CA LEU A 121 -15.30 -1.03 -23.64
C LEU A 121 -16.61 -1.75 -23.95
N ALA A 122 -16.95 -1.93 -25.22
CA ALA A 122 -18.14 -2.66 -25.63
C ALA A 122 -18.10 -4.13 -25.15
N LYS A 123 -16.95 -4.80 -25.25
CA LYS A 123 -16.72 -6.13 -24.68
C LYS A 123 -16.94 -6.15 -23.17
N LYS A 124 -16.29 -5.25 -22.43
CA LYS A 124 -16.41 -5.15 -20.96
C LYS A 124 -17.87 -4.97 -20.54
N LEU A 125 -18.61 -4.08 -21.22
CA LEU A 125 -20.03 -3.85 -20.95
C LEU A 125 -20.90 -5.08 -21.25
N LYS A 126 -20.62 -5.81 -22.35
CA LYS A 126 -21.32 -7.06 -22.68
C LYS A 126 -21.06 -8.16 -21.65
N GLU A 127 -19.80 -8.34 -21.24
CA GLU A 127 -19.40 -9.43 -20.33
C GLU A 127 -19.75 -9.16 -18.86
N GLU A 128 -19.53 -7.94 -18.36
CA GLU A 128 -19.71 -7.63 -16.94
C GLU A 128 -21.13 -7.17 -16.59
N GLN A 129 -21.82 -6.51 -17.53
CA GLN A 129 -23.15 -5.95 -17.28
C GLN A 129 -24.27 -6.64 -18.07
N ASN A 130 -23.95 -7.68 -18.87
CA ASN A 130 -24.88 -8.29 -19.83
C ASN A 130 -25.57 -7.24 -20.73
N ALA A 131 -24.85 -6.15 -21.03
CA ALA A 131 -25.38 -5.06 -21.82
C ALA A 131 -25.46 -5.41 -23.31
N ARG A 132 -26.33 -4.71 -24.05
CA ARG A 132 -26.45 -4.83 -25.51
C ARG A 132 -25.87 -3.60 -26.20
N PRO A 133 -24.54 -3.50 -26.39
CA PRO A 133 -23.91 -2.36 -27.04
C PRO A 133 -24.15 -2.35 -28.56
N LEU A 134 -24.13 -1.15 -29.14
CA LEU A 134 -24.00 -0.89 -30.58
C LEU A 134 -22.84 0.08 -30.77
N MET A 135 -21.96 -0.21 -31.74
CA MET A 135 -20.88 0.71 -32.11
C MET A 135 -21.26 1.47 -33.39
N ILE A 136 -20.96 2.76 -33.47
CA ILE A 136 -21.19 3.60 -34.64
C ILE A 136 -19.83 4.02 -35.20
N ALA A 137 -19.57 3.69 -36.46
CA ALA A 137 -18.36 4.07 -37.18
C ALA A 137 -18.50 5.49 -37.73
N ALA A 138 -18.08 6.50 -36.98
CA ALA A 138 -18.13 7.91 -37.39
C ALA A 138 -16.78 8.45 -37.91
N ASP A 139 -15.70 7.65 -37.91
CA ASP A 139 -14.43 7.97 -38.59
C ASP A 139 -14.49 7.68 -40.10
N VAL A 140 -15.20 8.54 -40.83
CA VAL A 140 -15.40 8.41 -42.30
C VAL A 140 -14.14 8.74 -43.11
N TYR A 141 -13.18 9.43 -42.51
CA TYR A 141 -11.97 9.87 -43.19
C TYR A 141 -10.94 8.75 -43.35
N ARG A 142 -11.05 7.68 -42.55
CA ARG A 142 -10.16 6.52 -42.59
C ARG A 142 -10.98 5.28 -42.93
N PRO A 143 -11.05 4.87 -44.22
CA PRO A 143 -11.82 3.69 -44.62
C PRO A 143 -11.47 2.44 -43.81
N ALA A 144 -10.16 2.24 -43.56
CA ALA A 144 -9.67 1.12 -42.76
C ALA A 144 -10.13 1.14 -41.28
N ALA A 145 -10.49 2.30 -40.72
CA ALA A 145 -11.03 2.39 -39.36
C ALA A 145 -12.45 1.83 -39.29
N ILE A 146 -13.26 2.02 -40.33
CA ILE A 146 -14.60 1.41 -40.44
C ILE A 146 -14.46 -0.11 -40.50
N ASP A 147 -13.61 -0.62 -41.40
CA ASP A 147 -13.37 -2.06 -41.55
C ASP A 147 -12.77 -2.68 -40.27
N GLN A 148 -11.88 -1.94 -39.60
CA GLN A 148 -11.33 -2.34 -38.30
C GLN A 148 -12.44 -2.46 -37.25
N LEU A 149 -13.32 -1.46 -37.13
CA LEU A 149 -14.41 -1.49 -36.17
C LEU A 149 -15.40 -2.62 -36.47
N LYS A 150 -15.71 -2.88 -37.74
CA LYS A 150 -16.54 -4.02 -38.18
C LYS A 150 -15.93 -5.35 -37.79
N THR A 151 -14.65 -5.54 -38.08
CA THR A 151 -13.91 -6.76 -37.72
C THR A 151 -13.94 -6.98 -36.21
N LEU A 152 -13.76 -5.92 -35.42
CA LEU A 152 -13.88 -5.99 -33.96
C LEU A 152 -15.31 -6.33 -33.51
N GLY A 153 -16.32 -5.74 -34.14
CA GLY A 153 -17.72 -6.04 -33.88
C GLY A 153 -18.08 -7.50 -34.16
N GLU A 154 -17.64 -8.04 -35.31
CA GLU A 154 -17.84 -9.45 -35.66
C GLU A 154 -17.15 -10.40 -34.67
N GLN A 155 -15.90 -10.11 -34.29
CA GLN A 155 -15.16 -10.90 -33.30
C GLN A 155 -15.82 -10.92 -31.92
N LEU A 156 -16.48 -9.82 -31.54
CA LEU A 156 -17.13 -9.66 -30.24
C LEU A 156 -18.62 -10.00 -30.26
N ASP A 157 -19.19 -10.29 -31.43
CA ASP A 157 -20.62 -10.41 -31.65
C ASP A 157 -21.37 -9.15 -31.13
N ILE A 158 -20.89 -7.99 -31.58
CA ILE A 158 -21.43 -6.65 -31.27
C ILE A 158 -21.74 -5.95 -32.59
N PRO A 159 -22.99 -5.49 -32.81
CA PRO A 159 -23.34 -4.84 -34.06
C PRO A 159 -22.60 -3.51 -34.23
N VAL A 160 -22.22 -3.24 -35.47
CA VAL A 160 -21.60 -1.99 -35.91
C VAL A 160 -22.51 -1.33 -36.94
N TYR A 161 -22.75 -0.04 -36.77
CA TYR A 161 -23.47 0.79 -37.73
C TYR A 161 -22.49 1.65 -38.53
N ASP A 162 -22.61 1.62 -39.86
CA ASP A 162 -21.84 2.43 -40.79
C ASP A 162 -22.65 2.74 -42.05
N GLU A 163 -22.30 3.82 -42.73
CA GLU A 163 -22.84 4.20 -44.05
C GLU A 163 -21.70 4.47 -45.06
N GLY A 164 -20.55 3.82 -44.85
CA GLY A 164 -19.33 4.04 -45.64
C GLY A 164 -18.68 5.41 -45.40
N THR A 165 -17.97 5.92 -46.41
CA THR A 165 -17.10 7.10 -46.32
C THR A 165 -17.64 8.35 -47.00
N SER A 166 -18.74 8.21 -47.76
CA SER A 166 -19.32 9.31 -48.54
C SER A 166 -20.35 10.14 -47.77
N GLU A 167 -20.85 9.60 -46.65
CA GLU A 167 -21.81 10.28 -45.78
C GLU A 167 -21.13 11.13 -44.70
N LYS A 168 -21.85 12.17 -44.25
CA LYS A 168 -21.35 13.03 -43.17
C LYS A 168 -21.43 12.30 -41.83
N PRO A 169 -20.41 12.39 -40.95
CA PRO A 169 -20.41 11.75 -39.63
C PRO A 169 -21.67 12.04 -38.79
N VAL A 170 -22.16 13.29 -38.83
CA VAL A 170 -23.38 13.69 -38.12
C VAL A 170 -24.62 12.92 -38.59
N ASN A 171 -24.74 12.61 -39.89
CA ASN A 171 -25.84 11.82 -40.42
C ASN A 171 -25.74 10.35 -39.98
N ILE A 172 -24.53 9.78 -40.05
CA ILE A 172 -24.26 8.40 -39.62
C ILE A 172 -24.61 8.23 -38.15
N VAL A 173 -24.23 9.18 -37.29
CA VAL A 173 -24.59 9.16 -35.87
C VAL A 173 -26.11 9.26 -35.69
N ARG A 174 -26.79 10.15 -36.42
CA ARG A 174 -28.25 10.28 -36.34
C ARG A 174 -28.96 8.96 -36.66
N ASN A 175 -28.61 8.35 -37.79
CA ASN A 175 -29.27 7.12 -38.23
C ASN A 175 -28.88 5.92 -37.36
N GLY A 176 -27.62 5.87 -36.89
CA GLY A 176 -27.16 4.85 -35.95
C GLY A 176 -27.88 4.92 -34.60
N LEU A 177 -28.18 6.12 -34.11
CA LEU A 177 -29.00 6.31 -32.90
C LEU A 177 -30.44 5.85 -33.11
N LEU A 178 -31.04 6.10 -34.28
CA LEU A 178 -32.38 5.58 -34.61
C LEU A 178 -32.39 4.05 -34.61
N LYS A 179 -31.41 3.43 -35.27
CA LYS A 179 -31.26 1.97 -35.26
C LYS A 179 -31.06 1.40 -33.85
N ALA A 180 -30.26 2.08 -33.01
CA ALA A 180 -30.06 1.69 -31.62
C ALA A 180 -31.38 1.68 -30.82
N GLN A 181 -32.25 2.67 -31.07
CA GLN A 181 -33.57 2.75 -30.45
C GLN A 181 -34.50 1.65 -30.94
N GLU A 182 -34.55 1.41 -32.25
CA GLU A 182 -35.36 0.34 -32.87
C GLU A 182 -34.96 -1.04 -32.34
N GLU A 183 -33.66 -1.33 -32.26
CA GLU A 183 -33.12 -2.59 -31.74
C GLU A 183 -33.01 -2.64 -30.21
N ARG A 184 -33.47 -1.58 -29.51
CA ARG A 184 -33.46 -1.44 -28.04
C ARG A 184 -32.09 -1.71 -27.42
N LYS A 185 -31.03 -1.16 -28.00
CA LYS A 185 -29.65 -1.28 -27.49
C LYS A 185 -29.46 -0.45 -26.23
N ASP A 186 -28.75 -0.99 -25.25
CA ASP A 186 -28.59 -0.35 -23.93
C ASP A 186 -27.47 0.69 -23.92
N TYR A 187 -26.46 0.48 -24.76
CA TYR A 187 -25.30 1.37 -24.93
C TYR A 187 -25.04 1.65 -26.40
N VAL A 188 -24.64 2.88 -26.70
CA VAL A 188 -24.16 3.30 -28.01
C VAL A 188 -22.77 3.90 -27.85
N LEU A 189 -21.79 3.35 -28.57
CA LEU A 189 -20.42 3.85 -28.60
C LEU A 189 -20.15 4.50 -29.95
N ILE A 190 -19.87 5.80 -29.96
CA ILE A 190 -19.58 6.58 -31.17
C ILE A 190 -18.06 6.69 -31.31
N ASP A 191 -17.48 6.02 -32.31
CA ASP A 191 -16.06 6.13 -32.66
C ASP A 191 -15.87 7.25 -33.68
N THR A 192 -15.40 8.42 -33.22
CA THR A 192 -15.21 9.59 -34.08
C THR A 192 -13.85 9.59 -34.75
N ALA A 193 -13.72 10.39 -35.81
CA ALA A 193 -12.42 10.69 -36.39
C ALA A 193 -11.46 11.34 -35.36
N GLY A 194 -10.15 11.16 -35.59
CA GLY A 194 -9.12 11.98 -34.97
C GLY A 194 -8.22 12.60 -36.02
N ARG A 195 -7.52 13.68 -35.65
CA ARG A 195 -6.48 14.31 -36.47
C ARG A 195 -5.17 14.43 -35.71
N LEU A 196 -4.09 14.66 -36.47
CA LEU A 196 -2.74 14.90 -35.93
C LEU A 196 -2.69 16.21 -35.14
N GLU A 197 -3.38 17.23 -35.64
CA GLU A 197 -3.51 18.53 -34.99
C GLU A 197 -4.99 18.84 -34.77
N ILE A 198 -5.27 19.62 -33.74
CA ILE A 198 -6.62 20.10 -33.46
C ILE A 198 -6.90 21.24 -34.44
N ASP A 199 -7.70 20.98 -35.47
CA ASP A 199 -8.21 22.01 -36.36
C ASP A 199 -9.68 22.37 -36.06
N ASP A 200 -10.08 23.57 -36.45
CA ASP A 200 -11.42 24.08 -36.16
C ASP A 200 -12.52 23.29 -36.90
N THR A 201 -12.21 22.73 -38.08
CA THR A 201 -13.16 21.93 -38.85
C THR A 201 -13.57 20.66 -38.12
N LEU A 202 -12.59 19.90 -37.61
CA LEU A 202 -12.84 18.70 -36.80
C LEU A 202 -13.61 19.06 -35.54
N MET A 203 -13.20 20.13 -34.84
CA MET A 203 -13.85 20.50 -33.59
C MET A 203 -15.31 20.94 -33.80
N ASN A 204 -15.60 21.64 -34.89
CA ASN A 204 -16.98 22.00 -35.26
C ASN A 204 -17.80 20.74 -35.56
N GLU A 205 -17.25 19.77 -36.30
CA GLU A 205 -17.94 18.51 -36.57
C GLU A 205 -18.23 17.72 -35.26
N LEU A 206 -17.26 17.64 -34.35
CA LEU A 206 -17.47 17.01 -33.03
C LEU A 206 -18.52 17.75 -32.20
N GLN A 207 -18.58 19.08 -32.27
CA GLN A 207 -19.61 19.88 -31.61
C GLN A 207 -20.99 19.64 -32.21
N GLU A 208 -21.09 19.49 -33.53
CA GLU A 208 -22.34 19.12 -34.21
C GLU A 208 -22.82 17.73 -33.78
N ILE A 209 -21.91 16.75 -33.72
CA ILE A 209 -22.21 15.40 -33.21
C ILE A 209 -22.66 15.47 -31.75
N LYS A 210 -21.96 16.22 -30.89
CA LYS A 210 -22.33 16.41 -29.48
C LYS A 210 -23.73 17.02 -29.35
N ALA A 211 -24.03 18.07 -30.12
CA ALA A 211 -25.31 18.76 -30.07
C ALA A 211 -26.48 17.86 -30.51
N LEU A 212 -26.24 17.00 -31.51
CA LEU A 212 -27.20 16.04 -32.02
C LEU A 212 -27.39 14.83 -31.09
N ALA A 213 -26.30 14.20 -30.68
CA ALA A 213 -26.33 12.93 -29.96
C ALA A 213 -26.57 13.09 -28.46
N GLN A 214 -26.31 14.28 -27.89
CA GLN A 214 -26.40 14.57 -26.46
C GLN A 214 -25.78 13.45 -25.61
N PRO A 215 -24.49 13.14 -25.82
CA PRO A 215 -23.85 12.01 -25.17
C PRO A 215 -23.91 12.13 -23.66
N THR A 216 -24.26 11.03 -22.99
CA THR A 216 -24.16 10.90 -21.53
C THR A 216 -22.71 11.04 -21.08
N GLU A 217 -21.80 10.56 -21.94
CA GLU A 217 -20.39 10.58 -21.66
C GLU A 217 -19.55 10.91 -22.89
N ILE A 218 -18.59 11.82 -22.73
CA ILE A 218 -17.58 12.16 -23.73
C ILE A 218 -16.23 11.76 -23.16
N LEU A 219 -15.67 10.70 -23.71
CA LEU A 219 -14.41 10.11 -23.28
C LEU A 219 -13.28 10.56 -24.20
N LEU A 220 -12.35 11.33 -23.66
CA LEU A 220 -11.13 11.67 -24.36
C LEU A 220 -10.14 10.50 -24.26
N VAL A 221 -9.73 9.97 -25.40
CA VAL A 221 -8.71 8.92 -25.48
C VAL A 221 -7.37 9.55 -25.82
N VAL A 222 -6.37 9.32 -24.96
CA VAL A 222 -5.04 9.90 -25.09
C VAL A 222 -3.98 8.80 -24.96
N ASP A 223 -2.95 8.90 -25.79
CA ASP A 223 -1.80 8.00 -25.73
C ASP A 223 -0.83 8.48 -24.64
N ALA A 224 -0.49 7.59 -23.70
CA ALA A 224 0.45 7.86 -22.60
C ALA A 224 1.81 8.39 -23.11
N MET A 225 2.26 7.95 -24.30
CA MET A 225 3.53 8.37 -24.89
C MET A 225 3.57 9.86 -25.30
N THR A 226 2.41 10.51 -25.41
CA THR A 226 2.31 11.90 -25.89
C THR A 226 2.79 12.92 -24.84
N GLY A 227 2.99 12.49 -23.59
CA GLY A 227 3.69 13.29 -22.59
C GLY A 227 3.06 14.65 -22.32
N GLN A 228 3.84 15.74 -22.35
CA GLN A 228 3.33 17.09 -22.08
C GLN A 228 2.29 17.58 -23.11
N VAL A 229 2.40 17.15 -24.38
CA VAL A 229 1.47 17.55 -25.46
C VAL A 229 0.05 17.04 -25.16
N ALA A 230 -0.04 15.89 -24.50
CA ALA A 230 -1.30 15.27 -24.08
C ALA A 230 -2.16 16.22 -23.23
N ALA A 231 -1.51 16.99 -22.36
CA ALA A 231 -2.17 17.92 -21.45
C ALA A 231 -2.81 19.11 -22.18
N GLN A 232 -2.11 19.69 -23.16
CA GLN A 232 -2.64 20.80 -23.96
C GLN A 232 -3.77 20.35 -24.87
N VAL A 233 -3.65 19.15 -25.44
CA VAL A 233 -4.70 18.50 -26.22
C VAL A 233 -5.94 18.30 -25.35
N ALA A 234 -5.76 17.69 -24.17
CA ALA A 234 -6.86 17.43 -23.27
C ALA A 234 -7.59 18.71 -22.84
N LYS A 235 -6.84 19.78 -22.57
CA LYS A 235 -7.40 21.11 -22.28
C LYS A 235 -8.28 21.62 -23.42
N THR A 236 -7.80 21.54 -24.66
CA THR A 236 -8.52 22.06 -25.83
C THR A 236 -9.80 21.27 -26.11
N PHE A 237 -9.75 19.94 -25.98
CA PHE A 237 -10.94 19.09 -26.12
C PHE A 237 -11.95 19.36 -25.01
N ASP A 238 -11.49 19.57 -23.77
CA ASP A 238 -12.37 19.89 -22.65
C ASP A 238 -13.04 21.26 -22.82
N GLU A 239 -12.30 22.30 -23.20
CA GLU A 239 -12.85 23.64 -23.42
C GLU A 239 -13.93 23.66 -24.51
N LYS A 240 -13.77 22.87 -25.58
CA LYS A 240 -14.71 22.86 -26.72
C LYS A 240 -15.85 21.86 -26.58
N LEU A 241 -15.62 20.72 -25.92
CA LEU A 241 -16.58 19.60 -25.85
C LEU A 241 -17.05 19.27 -24.44
N ASP A 242 -16.53 19.89 -23.39
CA ASP A 242 -16.81 19.58 -21.98
C ASP A 242 -16.75 18.08 -21.72
N ILE A 243 -15.54 17.53 -21.76
CA ILE A 243 -15.34 16.08 -21.66
C ILE A 243 -15.69 15.62 -20.24
N THR A 244 -16.15 14.39 -20.10
CA THR A 244 -16.61 13.85 -18.81
C THR A 244 -15.59 12.93 -18.17
N GLY A 245 -14.65 12.39 -18.96
CA GLY A 245 -13.59 11.51 -18.48
C GLY A 245 -12.49 11.33 -19.51
N VAL A 246 -11.35 10.83 -19.01
CA VAL A 246 -10.17 10.54 -19.83
C VAL A 246 -9.81 9.06 -19.78
N ILE A 247 -9.36 8.55 -20.91
CA ILE A 247 -8.81 7.22 -21.09
C ILE A 247 -7.35 7.36 -21.48
N ILE A 248 -6.48 6.61 -20.80
CA ILE A 248 -5.05 6.59 -21.13
C ILE A 248 -4.71 5.24 -21.76
N THR A 249 -4.23 5.24 -22.99
CA THR A 249 -3.83 4.03 -23.72
C THR A 249 -2.32 3.88 -23.75
N LYS A 250 -1.86 2.66 -24.08
CA LYS A 250 -0.43 2.30 -24.21
C LYS A 250 0.37 2.60 -22.95
N LEU A 251 -0.27 2.44 -21.78
CA LEU A 251 0.39 2.70 -20.50
C LEU A 251 1.60 1.77 -20.30
N ASP A 252 1.56 0.57 -20.87
CA ASP A 252 2.64 -0.43 -20.88
C ASP A 252 3.89 0.02 -21.65
N GLY A 253 3.71 0.80 -22.72
CA GLY A 253 4.79 1.38 -23.51
C GLY A 253 5.36 2.68 -22.92
N ASP A 254 4.66 3.30 -21.98
CA ASP A 254 5.08 4.55 -21.36
C ASP A 254 5.95 4.32 -20.11
N THR A 255 7.25 4.51 -20.26
CA THR A 255 8.21 4.45 -19.16
C THR A 255 8.22 5.71 -18.28
N ARG A 256 7.48 6.77 -18.67
CA ARG A 256 7.55 8.10 -18.05
C ARG A 256 6.35 8.39 -17.18
N GLY A 257 5.14 8.15 -17.66
CA GLY A 257 3.94 8.19 -16.83
C GLY A 257 3.43 9.58 -16.44
N GLY A 258 4.12 10.65 -16.86
CA GLY A 258 3.77 12.02 -16.50
C GLY A 258 2.53 12.56 -17.19
N ALA A 259 2.08 11.92 -18.27
CA ALA A 259 0.87 12.31 -19.00
C ALA A 259 -0.39 12.22 -18.11
N ALA A 260 -0.52 11.18 -17.30
CA ALA A 260 -1.68 10.97 -16.42
C ALA A 260 -1.84 12.11 -15.39
N LEU A 261 -0.75 12.44 -14.71
CA LEU A 261 -0.69 13.55 -13.74
C LEU A 261 -1.01 14.89 -14.42
N SER A 262 -0.48 15.09 -15.62
CA SER A 262 -0.61 16.35 -16.35
C SER A 262 -2.04 16.60 -16.83
N ILE A 263 -2.66 15.59 -17.44
CA ILE A 263 -4.02 15.67 -17.97
C ILE A 263 -5.02 15.93 -16.85
N ARG A 264 -4.94 15.17 -15.75
CA ARG A 264 -5.90 15.26 -14.65
C ARG A 264 -5.86 16.62 -13.97
N GLU A 265 -4.68 17.13 -13.69
CA GLU A 265 -4.51 18.44 -13.06
C GLU A 265 -4.98 19.60 -13.97
N ILE A 266 -4.78 19.50 -15.28
CA ILE A 266 -5.14 20.57 -16.21
C ILE A 266 -6.63 20.58 -16.56
N THR A 267 -7.22 19.41 -16.79
CA THR A 267 -8.65 19.29 -17.16
C THR A 267 -9.57 19.22 -15.95
N GLY A 268 -9.09 18.76 -14.80
CA GLY A 268 -9.94 18.44 -13.66
C GLY A 268 -10.92 17.29 -13.92
N LYS A 269 -10.78 16.54 -15.03
CA LYS A 269 -11.65 15.43 -15.42
C LYS A 269 -11.03 14.08 -15.06
N PRO A 270 -11.82 13.11 -14.56
CA PRO A 270 -11.26 11.90 -13.99
C PRO A 270 -10.73 10.96 -15.08
N ILE A 271 -9.66 10.23 -14.76
CA ILE A 271 -9.20 9.11 -15.60
C ILE A 271 -10.06 7.91 -15.20
N LYS A 272 -10.77 7.31 -16.16
CA LYS A 272 -11.71 6.20 -15.88
C LYS A 272 -11.10 4.83 -16.17
N PHE A 273 -10.37 4.73 -17.27
CA PHE A 273 -9.74 3.48 -17.68
C PHE A 273 -8.33 3.68 -18.21
N THR A 274 -7.55 2.62 -18.12
CA THR A 274 -6.22 2.49 -18.72
C THR A 274 -6.16 1.29 -19.65
N GLY A 275 -5.61 1.48 -20.84
CA GLY A 275 -5.25 0.40 -21.76
C GLY A 275 -3.80 0.00 -21.57
N THR A 276 -3.55 -1.25 -21.19
CA THR A 276 -2.22 -1.81 -20.87
C THR A 276 -1.66 -2.73 -21.96
N GLY A 277 -2.28 -2.77 -23.14
CA GLY A 277 -1.84 -3.58 -24.26
C GLY A 277 -2.79 -3.51 -25.45
N GLU A 278 -2.53 -4.32 -26.48
CA GLU A 278 -3.31 -4.35 -27.72
C GLU A 278 -4.50 -5.32 -27.67
N LYS A 279 -4.48 -6.33 -26.79
CA LYS A 279 -5.54 -7.35 -26.76
C LYS A 279 -6.82 -6.75 -26.22
N LEU A 280 -7.96 -7.31 -26.63
CA LEU A 280 -9.29 -6.85 -26.21
C LEU A 280 -9.57 -7.01 -24.70
N THR A 281 -8.75 -7.78 -24.00
CA THR A 281 -8.79 -7.95 -22.53
C THR A 281 -7.96 -6.91 -21.78
N ASP A 282 -7.09 -6.17 -22.46
CA ASP A 282 -6.10 -5.28 -21.83
C ASP A 282 -6.73 -3.91 -21.57
N LEU A 283 -7.80 -3.91 -20.78
CA LEU A 283 -8.55 -2.75 -20.33
C LEU A 283 -8.74 -2.85 -18.81
N GLU A 284 -8.13 -1.92 -18.08
CA GLU A 284 -8.19 -1.84 -16.63
C GLU A 284 -8.94 -0.60 -16.18
N VAL A 285 -9.66 -0.70 -15.06
CA VAL A 285 -10.22 0.46 -14.36
C VAL A 285 -9.07 1.23 -13.72
N PHE A 286 -9.15 2.56 -13.78
CA PHE A 286 -8.11 3.42 -13.21
C PHE A 286 -8.33 3.65 -11.71
N TYR A 287 -7.32 3.27 -10.93
CA TYR A 287 -7.30 3.41 -9.47
C TYR A 287 -6.16 4.37 -9.06
N PRO A 288 -6.46 5.64 -8.68
CA PRO A 288 -5.44 6.64 -8.37
C PRO A 288 -4.44 6.21 -7.29
N ASP A 289 -4.92 5.55 -6.24
CA ASP A 289 -4.17 5.00 -5.09
C ASP A 289 -3.20 3.89 -5.52
N ARG A 290 -3.65 2.97 -6.38
CA ARG A 290 -2.79 1.91 -6.92
C ARG A 290 -1.73 2.51 -7.85
N MET A 291 -2.10 3.57 -8.58
CA MET A 291 -1.20 4.24 -9.51
C MET A 291 -0.13 5.05 -8.79
N SER A 292 -0.45 5.79 -7.71
CA SER A 292 0.55 6.46 -6.87
C SER A 292 1.52 5.45 -6.25
N SER A 293 0.99 4.35 -5.73
CA SER A 293 1.77 3.26 -5.13
C SER A 293 2.74 2.62 -6.12
N ARG A 294 2.29 2.42 -7.38
CA ARG A 294 3.12 1.93 -8.50
C ARG A 294 4.20 2.95 -8.85
N ILE A 295 3.86 4.24 -8.97
CA ILE A 295 4.82 5.32 -9.25
C ILE A 295 5.93 5.36 -8.19
N LEU A 296 5.59 5.21 -6.92
CA LEU A 296 6.56 5.19 -5.82
C LEU A 296 7.34 3.86 -5.71
N GLY A 297 6.87 2.79 -6.36
CA GLY A 297 7.44 1.45 -6.29
C GLY A 297 7.49 0.89 -4.86
N MET A 298 6.51 1.28 -4.04
CA MET A 298 6.51 1.05 -2.60
C MET A 298 5.12 0.66 -2.07
N GLY A 299 4.31 -0.04 -2.87
CA GLY A 299 2.98 -0.52 -2.45
C GLY A 299 3.00 -1.30 -1.12
N ASP A 300 4.02 -2.12 -0.89
CA ASP A 300 4.18 -2.88 0.35
C ASP A 300 4.58 -1.99 1.55
N MET A 301 5.36 -0.93 1.33
CA MET A 301 5.76 -0.01 2.42
C MET A 301 4.63 0.93 2.84
N LEU A 302 3.79 1.38 1.91
CA LEU A 302 2.60 2.17 2.24
C LEU A 302 1.63 1.36 3.10
N THR A 303 1.39 0.10 2.73
CA THR A 303 0.61 -0.84 3.55
C THR A 303 1.20 -1.02 4.97
N LEU A 304 2.53 -1.06 5.09
CA LEU A 304 3.21 -1.12 6.40
C LEU A 304 3.08 0.18 7.20
N ILE A 305 3.12 1.33 6.54
CA ILE A 305 2.94 2.65 7.16
C ILE A 305 1.50 2.80 7.68
N GLU A 306 0.51 2.39 6.91
CA GLU A 306 -0.91 2.39 7.31
C GLU A 306 -1.15 1.47 8.51
N LYS A 307 -0.60 0.25 8.47
CA LYS A 307 -0.67 -0.69 9.60
C LYS A 307 0.06 -0.17 10.83
N ALA A 308 1.22 0.48 10.67
CA ALA A 308 1.97 1.07 11.78
C ALA A 308 1.17 2.19 12.46
N GLN A 309 0.43 3.01 11.70
CA GLN A 309 -0.45 4.04 12.25
C GLN A 309 -1.71 3.45 12.90
N ALA A 310 -2.32 2.43 12.29
CA ALA A 310 -3.48 1.74 12.85
C ALA A 310 -3.16 1.05 14.19
N ASN A 311 -1.92 0.59 14.36
CA ASN A 311 -1.43 -0.03 15.59
C ASN A 311 -0.95 0.97 16.65
N TYR A 312 -0.85 2.27 16.32
CA TYR A 312 -0.41 3.32 17.25
C TYR A 312 -1.60 4.02 17.91
N ASP A 313 -2.45 3.23 18.56
CA ASP A 313 -3.48 3.75 19.44
C ASP A 313 -2.84 3.98 20.82
N GLU A 314 -2.23 5.16 20.98
CA GLU A 314 -1.50 5.59 22.19
C GLU A 314 -2.34 5.43 23.46
N GLU A 315 -3.66 5.60 23.34
CA GLU A 315 -4.57 5.52 24.48
C GLU A 315 -4.74 4.08 24.98
N GLN A 316 -4.76 3.09 24.08
CA GLN A 316 -4.81 1.67 24.44
C GLN A 316 -3.46 1.20 25.00
N SER A 317 -2.36 1.61 24.36
CA SER A 317 -1.01 1.26 24.82
C SER A 317 -0.68 1.87 26.19
N ALA A 318 -1.13 3.10 26.46
CA ALA A 318 -0.94 3.76 27.76
C ALA A 318 -1.81 3.15 28.87
N LYS A 319 -3.09 2.83 28.58
CA LYS A 319 -3.98 2.12 29.53
C LYS A 319 -3.44 0.74 29.87
N LEU A 320 -2.89 0.05 28.88
CA LEU A 320 -2.24 -1.25 29.06
C LEU A 320 -0.97 -1.12 29.92
N ALA A 321 -0.10 -0.14 29.63
CA ALA A 321 1.10 0.11 30.42
C ALA A 321 0.80 0.49 31.88
N GLU A 322 -0.28 1.25 32.13
CA GLU A 322 -0.75 1.60 33.46
C GLU A 322 -1.32 0.39 34.21
N LYS A 323 -2.17 -0.43 33.55
CA LYS A 323 -2.68 -1.69 34.11
C LYS A 323 -1.57 -2.72 34.39
N MET A 324 -0.57 -2.78 33.52
CA MET A 324 0.59 -3.66 33.69
C MET A 324 1.47 -3.20 34.86
N ALA A 325 1.68 -1.89 35.04
CA ALA A 325 2.39 -1.33 36.19
C ALA A 325 1.65 -1.60 37.52
N ASP A 326 0.31 -1.67 37.49
CA ASP A 326 -0.54 -1.94 38.65
C ASP A 326 -0.79 -3.45 38.91
N ASN A 327 -0.10 -4.36 38.21
CA ASN A 327 -0.26 -5.82 38.35
C ASN A 327 -1.68 -6.36 38.05
N ARG A 328 -2.48 -5.61 37.27
CA ARG A 328 -3.89 -5.94 36.97
C ARG A 328 -4.08 -6.72 35.66
N PHE A 329 -3.09 -7.49 35.23
CA PHE A 329 -3.21 -8.30 34.02
C PHE A 329 -4.16 -9.49 34.27
N ASP A 330 -5.25 -9.52 33.50
CA ASP A 330 -6.37 -10.44 33.66
C ASP A 330 -6.68 -11.26 32.38
N TYR A 331 -7.70 -12.14 32.43
CA TYR A 331 -8.00 -13.02 31.29
C TYR A 331 -8.59 -12.29 30.07
N GLU A 332 -9.23 -11.15 30.29
CA GLU A 332 -9.81 -10.33 29.22
C GLU A 332 -8.68 -9.62 28.45
N ASP A 333 -7.75 -9.01 29.18
CA ASP A 333 -6.54 -8.38 28.61
C ASP A 333 -5.71 -9.41 27.80
N PHE A 334 -5.62 -10.65 28.28
CA PHE A 334 -4.87 -11.71 27.58
C PHE A 334 -5.49 -12.11 26.24
N VAL A 335 -6.83 -12.13 26.13
CA VAL A 335 -7.49 -12.45 24.86
C VAL A 335 -7.44 -11.27 23.90
N GLU A 336 -7.61 -10.04 24.38
CA GLU A 336 -7.45 -8.84 23.56
C GLU A 336 -6.07 -8.79 22.89
N GLN A 337 -5.01 -9.16 23.61
CA GLN A 337 -3.66 -9.25 23.03
C GLN A 337 -3.54 -10.33 21.96
N LEU A 338 -4.14 -11.51 22.16
CA LEU A 338 -4.11 -12.57 21.16
C LEU A 338 -4.92 -12.19 19.91
N ASP A 339 -6.02 -11.46 20.07
CA ASP A 339 -6.83 -10.93 18.97
C ASP A 339 -6.05 -9.87 18.18
N GLN A 340 -5.34 -8.95 18.85
CA GLN A 340 -4.45 -7.98 18.18
C GLN A 340 -3.35 -8.67 17.36
N VAL A 341 -2.71 -9.70 17.91
CA VAL A 341 -1.67 -10.47 17.20
C VAL A 341 -2.24 -11.21 15.99
N THR A 342 -3.47 -11.71 16.07
CA THR A 342 -4.15 -12.39 14.96
C THR A 342 -4.55 -11.40 13.85
N ASN A 343 -4.99 -10.19 14.22
CA ASN A 343 -5.36 -9.14 13.27
C ASN A 343 -4.18 -8.55 12.49
N MET A 344 -2.94 -8.72 12.99
CA MET A 344 -1.73 -8.31 12.28
C MET A 344 -1.36 -9.24 11.10
N GLY A 345 -2.03 -10.38 10.95
CA GLY A 345 -1.80 -11.37 9.90
C GLY A 345 -0.82 -12.48 10.32
N PRO A 346 -0.51 -13.43 9.42
CA PRO A 346 0.42 -14.52 9.72
C PRO A 346 1.79 -13.95 10.09
N MET A 347 2.27 -14.24 11.30
CA MET A 347 3.62 -13.88 11.75
C MET A 347 4.72 -14.35 10.78
N GLU A 348 4.45 -15.39 9.98
CA GLU A 348 5.34 -15.85 8.89
C GLU A 348 5.62 -14.76 7.84
N ASP A 349 4.64 -13.92 7.51
CA ASP A 349 4.80 -12.89 6.46
C ASP A 349 5.53 -11.66 7.00
N ILE A 350 5.31 -11.31 8.27
CA ILE A 350 6.08 -10.26 8.97
C ILE A 350 7.55 -10.70 9.16
N MET A 351 7.80 -11.97 9.50
CA MET A 351 9.17 -12.49 9.67
C MET A 351 9.94 -12.59 8.35
N LYS A 352 9.29 -12.94 7.23
CA LYS A 352 9.89 -12.91 5.89
C LYS A 352 10.28 -11.51 5.42
N MET A 353 9.66 -10.48 6.00
CA MET A 353 9.89 -9.08 5.68
C MET A 353 11.03 -8.43 6.48
N ILE A 354 11.60 -9.09 7.50
CA ILE A 354 12.73 -8.58 8.31
C ILE A 354 14.04 -9.25 7.85
N PRO A 355 14.97 -8.51 7.20
CA PRO A 355 16.24 -9.06 6.75
C PRO A 355 17.06 -9.62 7.93
N GLY A 356 17.47 -10.89 7.85
CA GLY A 356 18.38 -11.52 8.83
C GLY A 356 17.71 -12.29 9.97
N MET A 357 16.38 -12.29 10.09
CA MET A 357 15.67 -12.99 11.18
C MET A 357 15.35 -14.46 10.85
N SER A 358 15.38 -14.86 9.57
CA SER A 358 15.15 -16.23 9.12
C SER A 358 16.23 -17.25 9.52
N GLN A 359 17.34 -16.81 10.13
CA GLN A 359 18.47 -17.66 10.51
C GLN A 359 18.48 -18.06 12.01
N MET A 360 17.50 -17.62 12.80
CA MET A 360 17.42 -18.00 14.23
C MET A 360 16.73 -19.36 14.41
N PRO A 361 17.40 -20.38 14.99
CA PRO A 361 16.79 -21.69 15.22
C PRO A 361 15.67 -21.61 16.29
N GLY A 362 14.48 -22.15 15.97
CA GLY A 362 13.39 -22.34 16.94
C GLY A 362 12.17 -21.43 16.79
N LEU A 363 12.19 -20.46 15.87
CA LEU A 363 11.06 -19.55 15.60
C LEU A 363 9.92 -20.21 14.80
N ASP A 364 10.20 -21.29 14.06
CA ASP A 364 9.19 -22.06 13.29
C ASP A 364 8.10 -22.71 14.16
N LYS A 365 8.31 -22.77 15.48
CA LYS A 365 7.39 -23.43 16.43
C LYS A 365 6.33 -22.48 17.02
N VAL A 366 6.40 -21.18 16.76
CA VAL A 366 5.40 -20.20 17.22
C VAL A 366 4.37 -19.96 16.11
N LYS A 367 3.68 -21.03 15.70
CA LYS A 367 2.49 -20.91 14.85
C LYS A 367 1.30 -20.62 15.74
N VAL A 368 0.81 -19.38 15.67
CA VAL A 368 -0.46 -19.00 16.30
C VAL A 368 -1.57 -19.31 15.29
N ASP A 369 -2.29 -20.41 15.49
CA ASP A 369 -3.44 -20.76 14.66
C ASP A 369 -4.62 -19.83 15.04
N PRO A 370 -5.23 -19.11 14.07
CA PRO A 370 -6.42 -18.29 14.31
C PRO A 370 -7.57 -19.06 14.98
N LYS A 371 -7.70 -20.37 14.70
CA LYS A 371 -8.71 -21.24 15.33
C LYS A 371 -8.44 -21.46 16.81
N ASP A 372 -7.17 -21.54 17.21
CA ASP A 372 -6.80 -21.69 18.62
C ASP A 372 -7.07 -20.40 19.40
N VAL A 373 -6.87 -19.24 18.78
CA VAL A 373 -7.22 -17.94 19.39
C VAL A 373 -8.73 -17.83 19.59
N ALA A 374 -9.52 -18.20 18.57
CA ALA A 374 -10.98 -18.23 18.67
C ALA A 374 -11.49 -19.16 19.80
N ARG A 375 -10.86 -20.32 20.00
CA ARG A 375 -11.18 -21.24 21.12
C ARG A 375 -10.88 -20.61 22.48
N LYS A 376 -9.74 -19.94 22.62
CA LYS A 376 -9.39 -19.23 23.87
C LYS A 376 -10.34 -18.08 24.16
N ARG A 377 -10.76 -17.34 23.13
CA ARG A 377 -11.80 -16.30 23.24
C ARG A 377 -13.12 -16.87 23.74
N ALA A 378 -13.56 -18.00 23.20
CA ALA A 378 -14.77 -18.68 23.68
C ALA A 378 -14.67 -19.11 25.16
N MET A 379 -13.48 -19.53 25.63
CA MET A 379 -13.26 -19.85 27.05
C MET A 379 -13.42 -18.63 27.95
N VAL A 380 -12.87 -17.47 27.58
CA VAL A 380 -12.96 -16.24 28.38
C VAL A 380 -14.37 -15.66 28.36
N LEU A 381 -15.08 -15.71 27.23
CA LEU A 381 -16.48 -15.30 27.16
C LEU A 381 -17.43 -16.20 27.98
N SER A 382 -17.00 -17.42 28.31
CA SER A 382 -17.73 -18.36 29.18
C SER A 382 -17.44 -18.16 30.68
N MET A 383 -16.58 -17.20 31.03
CA MET A 383 -16.29 -16.80 32.41
C MET A 383 -17.22 -15.67 32.86
N THR A 384 -17.48 -15.59 34.16
CA THR A 384 -18.14 -14.43 34.76
C THR A 384 -17.18 -13.24 34.86
N PRO A 385 -17.67 -11.99 34.97
CA PRO A 385 -16.81 -10.81 35.11
C PRO A 385 -15.79 -10.92 36.25
N ALA A 386 -16.21 -11.43 37.42
CA ALA A 386 -15.32 -11.65 38.56
C ALA A 386 -14.23 -12.70 38.29
N GLU A 387 -14.52 -13.72 37.47
CA GLU A 387 -13.52 -14.71 37.06
C GLU A 387 -12.57 -14.15 36.00
N ARG A 388 -13.07 -13.30 35.08
CA ARG A 388 -12.25 -12.64 34.04
C ARG A 388 -11.22 -11.71 34.65
N HIS A 389 -11.62 -10.88 35.63
CA HIS A 389 -10.77 -9.92 36.33
C HIS A 389 -9.95 -10.53 37.48
N LEU A 390 -9.89 -11.86 37.59
CA LEU A 390 -9.16 -12.58 38.65
C LEU A 390 -9.62 -12.28 40.09
N GLU A 391 -10.83 -11.75 40.27
CA GLU A 391 -11.44 -11.50 41.57
C GLU A 391 -11.97 -12.78 42.23
N ALA A 392 -12.07 -13.87 41.46
CA ALA A 392 -12.58 -15.15 41.93
C ALA A 392 -11.78 -16.34 41.35
N GLU A 393 -11.35 -17.27 42.22
CA GLU A 393 -10.55 -18.43 41.79
C GLU A 393 -11.33 -19.41 40.90
N LEU A 394 -10.67 -19.92 39.87
CA LEU A 394 -11.22 -20.94 38.97
C LEU A 394 -11.13 -22.34 39.62
N SER A 395 -12.12 -22.66 40.45
CA SER A 395 -12.29 -24.00 41.03
C SER A 395 -12.55 -25.07 39.95
N PRO A 396 -12.31 -26.36 40.24
CA PRO A 396 -12.57 -27.44 39.28
C PRO A 396 -14.01 -27.46 38.73
N ALA A 397 -15.00 -27.10 39.56
CA ALA A 397 -16.39 -26.98 39.13
C ALA A 397 -16.59 -25.84 38.12
N ARG A 398 -15.98 -24.67 38.35
CA ARG A 398 -16.02 -23.51 37.44
C ARG A 398 -15.33 -23.81 36.11
N ARG A 399 -14.20 -24.52 36.14
CA ARG A 399 -13.49 -24.96 34.91
C ARG A 399 -14.33 -25.91 34.07
N ARG A 400 -15.10 -26.82 34.68
CA ARG A 400 -16.03 -27.70 33.95
C ARG A 400 -17.19 -26.92 33.30
N ARG A 401 -17.70 -25.89 33.99
CA ARG A 401 -18.72 -24.99 33.43
C ARG A 401 -18.17 -24.22 32.22
N ILE A 402 -16.96 -23.67 32.32
CA ILE A 402 -16.29 -22.94 31.23
C ILE A 402 -16.03 -23.86 30.04
N ALA A 403 -15.59 -25.10 30.28
CA ALA A 403 -15.39 -26.11 29.25
C ALA A 403 -16.70 -26.37 28.47
N ALA A 404 -17.80 -26.63 29.20
CA ALA A 404 -19.12 -26.85 28.60
C ALA A 404 -19.65 -25.62 27.84
N GLY A 405 -19.50 -24.41 28.40
CA GLY A 405 -19.97 -23.17 27.79
C GLY A 405 -19.19 -22.75 26.54
N SER A 406 -17.90 -23.10 26.48
CA SER A 406 -17.02 -22.77 25.35
C SER A 406 -16.91 -23.86 24.28
N GLY A 407 -17.51 -25.04 24.51
CA GLY A 407 -17.38 -26.19 23.63
C GLY A 407 -15.99 -26.84 23.64
N ASN A 408 -15.18 -26.58 24.67
CA ASN A 408 -13.83 -27.13 24.82
C ASN A 408 -13.78 -28.22 25.90
N SER A 409 -12.72 -29.01 25.90
CA SER A 409 -12.48 -30.01 26.94
C SER A 409 -11.94 -29.38 28.23
N PHE A 410 -12.15 -30.08 29.35
CA PHE A 410 -11.57 -29.70 30.65
C PHE A 410 -10.04 -29.60 30.61
N ILE A 411 -9.38 -30.42 29.78
CA ILE A 411 -7.92 -30.43 29.60
C ILE A 411 -7.46 -29.14 28.92
N GLU A 412 -8.18 -28.71 27.88
CA GLU A 412 -7.87 -27.47 27.14
C GLU A 412 -8.04 -26.24 28.02
N VAL A 413 -9.07 -26.18 28.86
CA VAL A 413 -9.25 -25.08 29.84
C VAL A 413 -8.09 -25.03 30.85
N ASN A 414 -7.61 -26.19 31.33
CA ASN A 414 -6.44 -26.21 32.22
C ASN A 414 -5.15 -25.78 31.49
N LYS A 415 -4.99 -26.17 30.23
CA LYS A 415 -3.86 -25.76 29.40
C LYS A 415 -3.87 -24.24 29.18
N PHE A 416 -5.05 -23.68 28.91
CA PHE A 416 -5.25 -22.23 28.79
C PHE A 416 -4.85 -21.49 30.07
N ILE A 417 -5.35 -21.92 31.23
CA ILE A 417 -5.01 -21.30 32.54
C ILE A 417 -3.49 -21.37 32.79
N LYS A 418 -2.85 -22.49 32.46
CA LYS A 418 -1.39 -22.63 32.60
C LYS A 418 -0.63 -21.68 31.67
N GLN A 419 -1.08 -21.54 30.42
CA GLN A 419 -0.49 -20.61 29.45
C GLN A 419 -0.64 -19.15 29.89
N PHE A 420 -1.82 -18.79 30.42
CA PHE A 420 -2.07 -17.47 30.99
C PHE A 420 -1.12 -17.18 32.16
N ASN A 421 -0.99 -18.10 33.13
CA ASN A 421 -0.10 -17.90 34.27
C ASN A 421 1.37 -17.79 33.86
N GLN A 422 1.82 -18.59 32.88
CA GLN A 422 3.18 -18.47 32.33
C GLN A 422 3.42 -17.13 31.65
N SER A 423 2.43 -16.64 30.89
CA SER A 423 2.50 -15.33 30.24
C SER A 423 2.52 -14.20 31.27
N LYS A 424 1.69 -14.29 32.30
CA LYS A 424 1.64 -13.35 33.43
C LYS A 424 2.98 -13.30 34.18
N GLU A 425 3.57 -14.45 34.52
CA GLU A 425 4.89 -14.53 35.14
C GLU A 425 5.99 -13.93 34.26
N MET A 426 5.97 -14.21 32.96
CA MET A 426 6.93 -13.66 32.00
C MET A 426 6.82 -12.13 31.89
N MET A 427 5.60 -11.60 31.81
CA MET A 427 5.36 -10.15 31.78
C MET A 427 5.79 -9.46 33.07
N GLN A 428 5.53 -10.06 34.23
CA GLN A 428 6.01 -9.56 35.52
C GLN A 428 7.54 -9.56 35.61
N GLY A 429 8.20 -10.60 35.08
CA GLY A 429 9.67 -10.69 35.04
C GLY A 429 10.33 -9.60 34.19
N ILE A 430 9.71 -9.23 33.07
CA ILE A 430 10.19 -8.15 32.19
C ILE A 430 10.04 -6.78 32.86
N MET A 431 8.94 -6.54 33.59
CA MET A 431 8.72 -5.27 34.30
C MET A 431 9.60 -5.09 35.54
N ASN A 432 9.96 -6.17 36.22
CA ASN A 432 10.84 -6.12 37.39
C ASN A 432 12.33 -5.95 37.03
N GLY A 433 12.68 -5.90 35.73
CA GLY A 433 14.03 -5.60 35.26
C GLY A 433 15.06 -6.72 35.47
N ASP A 434 14.62 -7.93 35.83
CA ASP A 434 15.52 -9.01 36.26
C ASP A 434 15.95 -9.90 35.09
N MET A 435 16.68 -9.29 34.15
CA MET A 435 17.21 -9.94 32.94
C MET A 435 18.17 -11.11 33.27
N ASN A 436 18.73 -11.13 34.48
CA ASN A 436 19.64 -12.18 34.98
C ASN A 436 18.92 -13.50 35.31
N ALA A 437 17.71 -13.47 35.87
CA ALA A 437 16.95 -14.69 36.18
C ALA A 437 16.50 -15.43 34.92
N MET A 438 16.19 -14.68 33.85
CA MET A 438 15.79 -15.23 32.56
C MET A 438 16.97 -15.91 31.84
N MET A 439 18.16 -15.32 31.90
CA MET A 439 19.37 -15.89 31.28
C MET A 439 19.84 -17.16 32.01
N GLN A 440 19.73 -17.18 33.35
CA GLN A 440 20.13 -18.34 34.16
C GLN A 440 19.21 -19.56 33.96
N LYS A 441 17.92 -19.33 33.67
CA LYS A 441 16.95 -20.39 33.39
C LYS A 441 17.04 -20.93 31.96
N MET A 442 17.52 -20.12 31.00
CA MET A 442 17.86 -20.58 29.64
C MET A 442 19.17 -21.37 29.59
N MET A 443 20.17 -20.98 30.38
CA MET A 443 21.47 -21.67 30.44
C MET A 443 21.46 -22.93 31.33
N GLY A 444 20.48 -23.09 32.22
CA GLY A 444 20.35 -24.27 33.10
C GLY A 444 19.75 -25.51 32.44
N GLY A 445 19.33 -25.46 31.17
CA GLY A 445 18.66 -26.56 30.46
C GLY A 445 19.58 -27.48 29.65
N ALA A 446 20.88 -27.19 29.58
CA ALA A 446 21.83 -27.92 28.72
C ALA A 446 23.05 -28.47 29.49
N GLY A 447 22.88 -28.81 30.77
CA GLY A 447 23.95 -29.34 31.61
C GLY A 447 23.45 -30.45 32.53
N GLY A 448 23.53 -31.70 32.07
CA GLY A 448 23.49 -32.85 32.97
C GLY A 448 22.71 -34.05 32.46
N GLN A 449 23.38 -34.91 31.68
CA GLN A 449 23.39 -36.38 31.87
C GLN A 449 24.18 -37.07 30.75
N MET A 450 25.37 -37.58 31.08
CA MET A 450 25.86 -38.86 30.56
C MET A 450 26.64 -39.58 31.68
N PRO A 451 26.30 -40.82 32.03
CA PRO A 451 27.05 -41.62 32.99
C PRO A 451 28.13 -42.47 32.30
N ASN A 452 29.35 -42.36 32.85
CA ASN A 452 30.36 -43.42 33.08
C ASN A 452 30.80 -44.34 31.91
N MET A 453 32.10 -44.29 31.56
CA MET A 453 32.99 -45.41 31.12
C MET A 453 34.44 -44.87 30.91
N PRO A 454 35.51 -45.72 30.94
CA PRO A 454 36.75 -45.45 31.66
C PRO A 454 37.96 -45.11 30.77
N THR A 455 38.99 -44.59 31.44
CA THR A 455 40.35 -44.26 30.97
C THR A 455 41.00 -45.24 29.99
N GLY A 456 41.64 -44.70 28.94
CA GLY A 456 42.55 -45.44 28.07
C GLY A 456 43.33 -44.55 27.08
N SER A 457 44.62 -44.37 27.36
CA SER A 457 45.78 -44.10 26.49
C SER A 457 45.58 -43.92 24.97
N GLY A 458 46.18 -42.86 24.41
CA GLY A 458 46.62 -42.82 23.01
C GLY A 458 46.65 -41.44 22.37
N MET A 459 47.80 -40.75 22.42
CA MET A 459 48.17 -39.83 21.34
C MET A 459 48.53 -40.66 20.09
N PRO A 460 48.43 -40.08 18.88
CA PRO A 460 49.65 -39.52 18.28
C PRO A 460 49.50 -38.11 17.70
N ASP A 461 50.55 -37.36 18.01
CA ASP A 461 51.26 -36.28 17.33
C ASP A 461 51.05 -36.11 15.80
N MET A 462 51.10 -34.85 15.37
CA MET A 462 51.67 -34.44 14.08
C MET A 462 51.97 -32.93 14.14
N SER A 463 53.09 -32.64 14.79
CA SER A 463 54.13 -31.73 14.30
C SER A 463 54.00 -31.39 12.79
N ALA A 464 53.48 -30.22 12.50
CA ALA A 464 53.70 -29.55 11.23
C ALA A 464 53.82 -28.04 11.47
N LEU A 465 55.07 -27.57 11.39
CA LEU A 465 55.48 -26.18 11.13
C LEU A 465 55.21 -25.20 12.29
N GLY A 466 56.17 -24.89 13.17
CA GLY A 466 57.62 -24.81 12.93
C GLY A 466 57.95 -23.57 12.10
N ASP A 467 58.48 -22.56 12.78
CA ASP A 467 59.19 -21.39 12.23
C ASP A 467 58.40 -20.16 11.76
N LEU A 468 57.98 -19.35 12.75
CA LEU A 468 58.13 -17.89 12.66
C LEU A 468 58.34 -17.25 14.05
N GLN A 469 59.14 -17.94 14.87
CA GLN A 469 59.69 -17.43 16.12
C GLN A 469 61.04 -16.78 15.84
N GLY A 470 61.02 -15.50 15.46
CA GLY A 470 62.23 -14.80 15.04
C GLY A 470 62.18 -13.28 15.17
N MET A 471 61.34 -12.72 16.04
CA MET A 471 61.40 -11.30 16.42
C MET A 471 60.93 -11.13 17.87
N MET A 472 61.73 -11.65 18.81
CA MET A 472 61.61 -11.36 20.24
C MET A 472 62.55 -10.20 20.63
N GLY A 473 62.08 -9.34 21.53
CA GLY A 473 62.86 -8.31 22.23
C GLY A 473 61.95 -7.32 22.95
N ASN A 474 61.04 -7.75 23.84
CA ASN A 474 61.20 -8.06 25.27
C ASN A 474 60.73 -6.89 26.16
N GLY A 475 59.65 -7.09 26.93
CA GLY A 475 59.14 -6.10 27.88
C GLY A 475 57.78 -6.45 28.49
N SER A 476 57.82 -7.22 29.59
CA SER A 476 56.93 -7.24 30.76
C SER A 476 55.39 -7.20 30.63
N ALA A 477 54.79 -8.22 31.26
CA ALA A 477 53.63 -8.19 32.16
C ALA A 477 52.32 -7.50 31.73
N ASN A 478 51.23 -8.29 31.79
CA ASN A 478 49.81 -7.93 31.67
C ASN A 478 49.32 -7.49 30.28
N GLY A 479 48.54 -8.34 29.62
CA GLY A 479 47.74 -7.95 28.45
C GLY A 479 46.96 -9.11 27.84
N MET A 480 45.70 -9.30 28.25
CA MET A 480 44.70 -9.82 27.32
C MET A 480 44.32 -8.67 26.36
N PRO A 481 44.25 -8.89 25.04
CA PRO A 481 43.91 -7.85 24.10
C PRO A 481 42.45 -7.41 24.27
N ASP A 482 42.29 -6.10 24.40
CA ASP A 482 41.03 -5.38 24.42
C ASP A 482 40.32 -5.50 23.05
N MET A 483 39.19 -6.22 23.03
CA MET A 483 38.30 -6.38 21.88
C MET A 483 37.36 -5.17 21.67
N SER A 484 37.73 -3.98 22.18
CA SER A 484 36.94 -2.76 22.04
C SER A 484 37.06 -2.06 20.67
N SER A 485 37.91 -2.54 19.76
CA SER A 485 38.13 -1.90 18.45
C SER A 485 37.37 -2.52 17.28
N MET A 486 36.55 -3.57 17.50
CA MET A 486 35.78 -4.22 16.42
C MET A 486 34.28 -3.85 16.38
N PHE A 487 33.79 -3.08 17.34
CA PHE A 487 32.45 -2.49 17.32
C PHE A 487 32.56 -1.00 17.63
N GLY A 488 32.58 -0.18 16.58
CA GLY A 488 32.60 1.28 16.67
C GLY A 488 31.48 1.80 17.58
N GLY A 489 31.87 2.35 18.72
CA GLY A 489 30.99 2.94 19.71
C GLY A 489 30.39 4.27 19.23
N GLY A 490 29.15 4.52 19.66
CA GLY A 490 28.49 5.80 19.50
C GLY A 490 27.10 5.85 20.13
N LEU A 491 27.05 6.22 21.42
CA LEU A 491 25.89 6.71 22.17
C LEU A 491 24.87 5.68 22.70
N LYS A 492 25.31 4.85 23.65
CA LYS A 492 24.46 4.38 24.76
C LYS A 492 24.82 5.15 26.03
N GLY A 493 23.82 5.54 26.83
CA GLY A 493 24.05 5.76 28.26
C GLY A 493 23.23 6.85 28.93
N LYS A 494 23.33 8.11 28.51
CA LYS A 494 22.89 9.23 29.39
C LYS A 494 21.51 9.82 29.08
N ALA A 495 21.07 9.85 27.83
CA ALA A 495 19.80 10.47 27.45
C ALA A 495 18.58 9.59 27.80
N THR A 496 18.71 8.27 27.63
CA THR A 496 17.68 7.30 28.00
C THR A 496 17.52 7.18 29.51
N GLU A 497 18.62 7.19 30.27
CA GLU A 497 18.56 7.17 31.73
C GLU A 497 17.98 8.48 32.30
N PHE A 498 18.28 9.62 31.66
CA PHE A 498 17.73 10.92 32.04
C PHE A 498 16.22 11.02 31.74
N ALA A 499 15.78 10.59 30.55
CA ALA A 499 14.37 10.56 30.17
C ALA A 499 13.57 9.64 31.10
N MET A 500 14.12 8.47 31.46
CA MET A 500 13.48 7.52 32.37
C MET A 500 13.40 8.05 33.81
N LYS A 501 14.47 8.72 34.32
CA LYS A 501 14.43 9.41 35.62
C LYS A 501 13.42 10.56 35.64
N GLN A 502 13.27 11.29 34.54
CA GLN A 502 12.34 12.42 34.45
C GLN A 502 10.89 11.94 34.36
N ALA A 503 10.63 10.85 33.64
CA ALA A 503 9.34 10.16 33.58
C ALA A 503 8.94 9.61 34.97
N MET A 504 9.85 8.92 35.67
CA MET A 504 9.58 8.43 37.04
C MET A 504 9.31 9.57 38.03
N LYS A 505 10.05 10.70 37.94
CA LYS A 505 9.79 11.88 38.78
C LYS A 505 8.41 12.51 38.50
N ARG A 506 7.96 12.53 37.24
CA ARG A 506 6.63 13.03 36.87
C ARG A 506 5.53 12.10 37.36
N ALA A 507 5.71 10.78 37.25
CA ALA A 507 4.79 9.77 37.79
C ALA A 507 4.66 9.87 39.32
N GLN A 508 5.78 9.98 40.04
CA GLN A 508 5.79 10.16 41.50
C GLN A 508 5.11 11.47 41.94
N LYS A 509 5.26 12.57 41.17
CA LYS A 509 4.56 13.84 41.45
C LYS A 509 3.04 13.73 41.24
N LYS A 510 2.59 12.98 40.23
CA LYS A 510 1.16 12.71 40.01
C LYS A 510 0.57 11.84 41.12
N MET A 511 1.26 10.79 41.55
CA MET A 511 0.84 9.93 42.67
C MET A 511 0.75 10.70 44.00
N LYS A 512 1.70 11.61 44.28
CA LYS A 512 1.64 12.47 45.49
C LYS A 512 0.50 13.50 45.45
N LYS A 513 0.10 13.98 44.27
CA LYS A 513 -1.08 14.86 44.13
C LYS A 513 -2.40 14.09 44.29
N GLY A 514 -2.46 12.83 43.85
CA GLY A 514 -3.63 11.96 44.06
C GLY A 514 -3.88 11.63 45.54
N LYS A 515 -2.83 11.38 46.33
CA LYS A 515 -2.94 11.11 47.78
C LYS A 515 -3.30 12.33 48.64
N LYS A 516 -3.21 13.56 48.12
CA LYS A 516 -3.66 14.78 48.83
C LYS A 516 -5.12 15.16 48.55
N LYS A 517 -5.79 14.44 47.66
CA LYS A 517 -7.20 14.65 47.27
C LYS A 517 -8.12 13.50 47.74
N ARG A 518 -7.64 12.62 48.61
CA ARG A 518 -8.41 11.57 49.27
C ARG A 518 -8.42 11.79 50.76
#